data_AF-A0A9E4CUQ9-F1
#
_entry.id   AF-A0A9E4CUQ9-F1
#
_cell.length_a   1.000
_cell.length_b   1.000
_cell.length_c   1.000
_cell.angle_alpha   90.00
_cell.angle_beta   90.00
_cell.angle_gamma   90.00
#
_symmetry.space_group_name_H-M   'P 1'
#
loop_
_entity.id
_entity.type
_entity.pdbx_description
1 polymer ?
#
loop_
_entity_poly.entity_id
_entity_poly.type
_entity_poly.pdbx_seq_one_letter_code
_entity_poly.pdbx_strand_id
1 'polypeptide(L)'
;MPTRHGWAAVAAAIGTVVSGRLFGVLELYVVGAALLAAAVVAVVLVNRPLPALRVRRLARPATVATGEPARVDLQLLNDGRTRTPRLRVWEPVGERGGAPMQMAPLPPGE
;
A
#
# COMPACT_ATOMS: atom_id res chain seq x y z
N MET A 1 8.77 -5.75 -4.59
CA MET A 1 9.28 -7.11 -4.28
C MET A 1 8.37 -7.75 -3.24
N PRO A 2 8.07 -9.07 -3.33
CA PRO A 2 7.24 -9.76 -2.34
C PRO A 2 7.84 -9.68 -0.93
N THR A 3 6.99 -9.65 0.08
CA THR A 3 7.43 -9.74 1.48
C THR A 3 7.98 -11.14 1.79
N ARG A 4 8.65 -11.32 2.93
CA ARG A 4 9.11 -12.66 3.39
C ARG A 4 7.97 -13.68 3.38
N HIS A 5 6.78 -13.29 3.82
CA HIS A 5 5.57 -14.12 3.79
C HIS A 5 5.08 -14.40 2.36
N GLY A 6 5.19 -13.42 1.46
CA GLY A 6 4.87 -13.62 0.04
C GLY A 6 5.77 -14.67 -0.63
N TRP A 7 7.07 -14.64 -0.34
CA TRP A 7 7.99 -15.68 -0.82
C TRP A 7 7.69 -17.06 -0.22
N ALA A 8 7.36 -17.13 1.07
CA ALA A 8 6.94 -18.38 1.71
C ALA A 8 5.67 -18.95 1.06
N ALA A 9 4.70 -18.11 0.71
CA ALA A 9 3.48 -18.54 0.01
C ALA A 9 3.78 -19.11 -1.38
N VAL A 10 4.68 -18.48 -2.14
CA VAL A 10 5.11 -19.00 -3.45
C VAL A 10 5.84 -20.33 -3.31
N ALA A 11 6.75 -20.45 -2.34
CA ALA A 11 7.45 -21.72 -2.07
C ALA A 11 6.48 -22.84 -1.66
N ALA A 12 5.49 -22.54 -0.81
CA ALA A 12 4.45 -23.48 -0.42
C ALA A 12 3.57 -23.89 -1.62
N ALA A 13 3.23 -22.96 -2.50
CA ALA A 13 2.49 -23.25 -3.73
C ALA A 13 3.26 -24.19 -4.65
N ILE A 14 4.56 -23.95 -4.86
CA ILE A 14 5.42 -24.83 -5.65
C ILE A 14 5.52 -26.22 -5.00
N GLY A 15 5.77 -26.27 -3.68
CA GLY A 15 5.88 -27.53 -2.94
C GLY A 15 4.62 -28.37 -3.02
N THR A 16 3.43 -27.77 -2.86
CA THR A 16 2.14 -28.47 -2.95
C THR A 16 1.89 -29.02 -4.36
N VAL A 17 2.20 -28.28 -5.42
CA VAL A 17 2.09 -28.79 -6.81
C VAL A 17 3.03 -29.96 -7.06
N VAL A 18 4.29 -29.86 -6.62
CA VAL A 18 5.29 -30.93 -6.78
C VAL A 18 4.87 -32.18 -6.01
N SER A 19 4.43 -32.04 -4.75
CA SER A 19 3.92 -33.16 -3.97
C SER A 19 2.66 -33.77 -4.60
N GLY A 20 1.72 -32.96 -5.11
CA GLY A 20 0.55 -33.45 -5.83
C GLY A 20 0.92 -34.28 -7.06
N ARG A 21 1.96 -33.86 -7.80
CA ARG A 21 2.49 -34.60 -8.95
C ARG A 21 3.13 -35.93 -8.59
N LEU A 22 3.81 -35.99 -7.45
CA LEU A 22 4.49 -37.19 -6.95
C LEU A 22 3.49 -38.22 -6.39
N PHE A 23 2.50 -37.77 -5.62
CA PHE A 23 1.52 -38.64 -4.98
C PHE A 23 0.28 -38.93 -5.84
N GLY A 24 0.09 -38.22 -6.97
CA GLY A 24 -1.08 -38.40 -7.83
C GLY A 24 -2.40 -37.89 -7.22
N VAL A 25 -2.32 -37.08 -6.17
CA VAL A 25 -3.48 -36.56 -5.43
C VAL A 25 -3.94 -35.25 -6.06
N LEU A 26 -5.13 -35.28 -6.67
CA LEU A 26 -5.68 -34.11 -7.39
C LEU A 26 -5.92 -32.91 -6.46
N GLU A 27 -6.23 -33.17 -5.18
CA GLU A 27 -6.51 -32.13 -4.18
C GLU A 27 -5.30 -31.22 -3.95
N LEU A 28 -4.09 -31.77 -3.99
CA LEU A 28 -2.86 -30.99 -3.83
C LEU A 28 -2.63 -30.01 -4.98
N TYR A 29 -3.09 -30.36 -6.19
CA TYR A 29 -3.06 -29.43 -7.33
C TYR A 29 -4.01 -28.27 -7.14
N VAL A 30 -5.22 -28.53 -6.62
CA VAL A 30 -6.20 -27.48 -6.34
C VAL A 30 -5.65 -26.50 -5.31
N VAL A 31 -5.03 -27.02 -4.23
CA VAL A 31 -4.39 -26.19 -3.19
C VAL A 31 -3.24 -25.37 -3.77
N GLY A 32 -2.35 -26.00 -4.54
CA GLY A 32 -1.21 -25.32 -5.17
C GLY A 32 -1.64 -24.24 -6.16
N ALA A 33 -2.64 -24.53 -7.01
CA ALA A 33 -3.21 -23.57 -7.95
C ALA A 33 -3.89 -22.40 -7.24
N ALA A 34 -4.63 -22.66 -6.15
CA ALA A 34 -5.26 -21.61 -5.35
C ALA A 34 -4.22 -20.69 -4.69
N LEU A 35 -3.13 -21.24 -4.15
CA LEU A 35 -2.04 -20.45 -3.57
C LEU A 35 -1.33 -19.59 -4.63
N LEU A 36 -1.05 -20.14 -5.80
CA LEU A 36 -0.48 -19.40 -6.92
C LEU A 36 -1.40 -18.28 -7.38
N ALA A 37 -2.70 -18.57 -7.57
CA ALA A 37 -3.69 -17.58 -7.95
C ALA A 37 -3.78 -16.44 -6.92
N ALA A 38 -3.83 -16.78 -5.63
CA ALA A 38 -3.84 -15.79 -4.55
C ALA A 38 -2.59 -14.90 -4.57
N ALA A 39 -1.40 -15.46 -4.80
CA ALA A 39 -0.15 -14.71 -4.91
C ALA A 39 -0.18 -13.75 -6.13
N VAL A 40 -0.65 -14.22 -7.28
CA VAL A 40 -0.81 -13.38 -8.49
C VAL A 40 -1.79 -12.24 -8.23
N VAL A 41 -2.96 -12.52 -7.64
CA VAL A 41 -3.95 -11.49 -7.29
C VAL A 41 -3.35 -10.46 -6.33
N ALA A 42 -2.62 -10.90 -5.31
CA ALA A 42 -1.97 -10.00 -4.36
C ALA A 42 -0.93 -9.09 -5.05
N VAL A 43 -0.10 -9.63 -5.94
CA VAL A 43 0.87 -8.86 -6.74
C VAL A 43 0.14 -7.83 -7.61
N VAL A 44 -0.94 -8.23 -8.28
CA VAL A 44 -1.73 -7.32 -9.12
C VAL A 44 -2.35 -6.20 -8.30
N LEU A 45 -2.89 -6.49 -7.11
CA LEU A 45 -3.52 -5.50 -6.23
C LEU A 45 -2.52 -4.52 -5.64
N VAL A 46 -1.36 -5.01 -5.18
CA VAL A 46 -0.33 -4.17 -4.53
C VAL A 46 0.38 -3.26 -5.54
N ASN A 47 0.56 -3.73 -6.78
CA ASN A 47 1.21 -2.93 -7.82
C ASN A 47 0.24 -2.06 -8.62
N ARG A 48 -1.03 -1.94 -8.21
CA ARG A 48 -1.93 -0.96 -8.83
C ARG A 48 -1.41 0.46 -8.55
N PRO A 49 -1.43 1.35 -9.55
CA PRO A 49 -1.09 2.75 -9.33
C PRO A 49 -2.06 3.37 -8.33
N LEU A 50 -1.56 4.34 -7.56
CA LEU A 50 -2.42 5.15 -6.69
C LEU A 50 -3.47 5.89 -7.54
N PRO A 51 -4.71 6.05 -7.03
CA PRO A 51 -5.69 6.93 -7.67
C PRO A 51 -5.15 8.36 -7.78
N ALA A 52 -5.73 9.16 -8.69
CA ALA A 52 -5.38 10.57 -8.81
C ALA A 52 -5.67 11.29 -7.48
N LEU A 53 -4.61 11.79 -6.84
CA LEU A 53 -4.68 12.47 -5.55
C LEU A 53 -4.27 13.93 -5.72
N ARG A 54 -5.12 14.83 -5.24
CA ARG A 54 -4.81 16.25 -5.16
C ARG A 54 -4.41 16.58 -3.73
N VAL A 55 -3.22 17.13 -3.56
CA VAL A 55 -2.68 17.52 -2.25
C VAL A 55 -2.55 19.03 -2.21
N ARG A 56 -3.14 19.66 -1.20
CA ARG A 56 -3.04 21.09 -0.93
C ARG A 56 -2.46 21.31 0.46
N ARG A 57 -1.42 22.14 0.52
CA ARG A 57 -0.74 22.51 1.76
C ARG A 57 -1.16 23.91 2.20
N LEU A 58 -1.60 24.05 3.44
CA LEU A 58 -2.00 25.33 4.03
C LEU A 58 -1.20 25.56 5.31
N ALA A 59 -0.26 26.51 5.29
CA ALA A 59 0.50 26.91 6.47
C ALA A 59 -0.11 28.18 7.09
N ARG A 60 -0.35 28.15 8.39
CA ARG A 60 -0.86 29.29 9.17
C ARG A 60 -0.04 29.45 10.46
N PRO A 61 0.64 30.59 10.67
CA PRO A 61 0.82 31.70 9.72
C PRO A 61 1.74 31.32 8.55
N ALA A 62 1.66 32.05 7.43
CA ALA A 62 2.43 31.75 6.21
C ALA A 62 3.95 32.01 6.38
N THR A 63 4.30 32.93 7.28
CA THR A 63 5.68 33.24 7.69
C THR A 63 5.73 33.16 9.20
N VAL A 64 6.76 32.51 9.73
CA VAL A 64 6.88 32.19 11.16
C VAL A 64 8.25 32.66 11.62
N ALA A 65 8.32 33.39 12.73
CA ALA A 65 9.60 33.78 13.31
C ALA A 65 10.28 32.57 13.98
N THR A 66 11.61 32.59 14.05
CA THR A 66 12.37 31.49 14.67
C THR A 66 11.93 31.27 16.11
N GLY A 67 11.42 30.06 16.41
CA GLY A 67 10.96 29.66 17.74
C GLY A 67 9.44 29.77 17.95
N GLU A 68 8.69 30.31 16.99
CA GLU A 68 7.22 30.35 17.07
C GLU A 68 6.58 29.08 16.48
N PRO A 69 5.48 28.57 17.07
CA PRO A 69 4.77 27.43 16.54
C PRO A 69 4.01 27.79 15.25
N ALA A 70 4.12 26.95 14.23
CA ALA A 70 3.38 27.05 12.98
C ALA A 70 2.45 25.85 12.82
N ARG A 71 1.21 26.08 12.37
CA ARG A 71 0.31 24.99 12.01
C ARG A 71 0.33 24.79 10.49
N VAL A 72 0.57 23.56 10.07
CA VAL A 72 0.47 23.15 8.66
C VAL A 72 -0.66 22.14 8.55
N ASP A 73 -1.68 22.50 7.77
CA ASP A 73 -2.77 21.61 7.42
C ASP A 73 -2.52 21.06 6.01
N LEU A 74 -2.49 19.73 5.88
CA LEU A 74 -2.48 19.05 4.59
C LEU A 74 -3.90 18.59 4.27
N GLN A 75 -4.40 19.03 3.12
CA GLN A 75 -5.68 18.61 2.57
C GLN A 75 -5.41 17.68 1.40
N LEU A 76 -5.97 16.48 1.46
CA LEU A 76 -5.90 15.51 0.38
C LEU A 76 -7.31 15.27 -0.12
N LEU A 77 -7.45 15.18 -1.45
CA LEU A 77 -8.69 14.87 -2.13
C LEU A 77 -8.42 13.74 -3.12
N ASN A 78 -9.24 12.70 -3.09
CA ASN A 78 -9.22 11.63 -4.06
C ASN A 78 -10.04 11.99 -5.31
N ASP A 79 -9.37 12.52 -6.33
CA ASP A 79 -9.94 12.79 -7.66
C ASP A 79 -10.10 11.50 -8.51
N GLY A 80 -9.67 10.34 -7.98
CA GLY A 80 -9.76 9.05 -8.66
C GLY A 80 -11.16 8.42 -8.61
N ARG A 81 -11.33 7.35 -9.38
CA ARG A 81 -12.60 6.59 -9.45
C ARG A 81 -12.71 5.48 -8.39
N THR A 82 -11.65 5.23 -7.66
CA THR A 82 -11.55 4.14 -6.67
C THR A 82 -11.04 4.68 -5.34
N ARG A 83 -11.40 4.01 -4.24
CA ARG A 83 -10.89 4.31 -2.91
C ARG A 83 -9.36 4.18 -2.86
N THR A 84 -8.70 5.04 -2.11
CA THR A 84 -7.24 4.95 -1.89
C THR A 84 -6.90 3.76 -0.99
N PRO A 85 -5.70 3.16 -1.11
CA PRO A 85 -5.18 2.31 -0.04
C PRO A 85 -4.88 3.14 1.22
N ARG A 86 -4.43 2.50 2.30
CA ARG A 86 -3.88 3.24 3.46
C ARG A 86 -2.67 4.06 2.99
N LEU A 87 -2.72 5.36 3.20
CA LEU A 87 -1.68 6.28 2.75
C LEU A 87 -0.78 6.67 3.92
N ARG A 88 0.51 6.87 3.63
CA ARG A 88 1.45 7.55 4.51
C ARG A 88 1.83 8.86 3.85
N VAL A 89 1.45 9.96 4.47
CA VAL A 89 1.79 11.31 4.02
C VAL A 89 3.04 11.75 4.77
N TRP A 90 3.95 12.42 4.06
CA TRP A 90 5.17 12.96 4.63
C TRP A 90 5.20 14.46 4.40
N GLU A 91 5.16 15.24 5.49
CA GLU A 91 5.34 16.68 5.43
C GLU A 91 6.78 17.03 5.82
N PRO A 92 7.60 17.62 4.93
CA PRO A 92 8.93 18.09 5.29
C PRO A 92 8.83 19.29 6.24
N VAL A 93 9.62 19.26 7.32
CA VAL A 93 9.68 20.33 8.33
C VAL A 93 11.14 20.81 8.45
N GLY A 94 11.44 21.93 7.81
CA GLY A 94 12.80 22.46 7.71
C GLY A 94 13.73 21.54 6.91
N GLU A 95 15.03 21.62 7.21
CA GLU A 95 16.09 20.94 6.44
C GLU A 95 16.35 19.49 6.89
N ARG A 96 15.90 19.08 8.08
CA ARG A 96 16.36 17.83 8.73
C ARG A 96 15.26 16.90 9.20
N GLY A 97 14.00 17.24 8.99
CA GLY A 97 12.89 16.49 9.58
C GLY A 97 11.65 16.46 8.71
N GLY A 98 10.70 15.64 9.15
CA GLY A 98 9.35 15.66 8.63
C GLY A 98 8.39 14.96 9.58
N ALA A 99 7.11 15.28 9.39
CA ALA A 99 6.02 14.70 10.16
C ALA A 99 5.36 13.59 9.33
N PRO A 100 5.62 12.29 9.64
CA PRO A 100 4.89 11.20 9.00
C PRO A 100 3.47 11.13 9.56
N MET A 101 2.49 11.11 8.67
CA MET A 101 1.08 10.98 9.02
C MET A 101 0.50 9.74 8.35
N GLN A 102 -0.22 8.93 9.10
CA GLN A 102 -1.00 7.82 8.54
C GLN A 102 -2.41 8.31 8.26
N MET A 103 -2.92 8.00 7.08
CA MET A 103 -4.29 8.33 6.72
C MET A 103 -5.12 7.09 6.43
N ALA A 104 -6.38 7.19 6.81
CA ALA A 104 -7.38 6.22 6.44
C ALA A 104 -7.60 6.23 4.91
N PRO A 105 -8.08 5.12 4.33
CA PRO A 105 -8.53 5.09 2.94
C PRO A 105 -9.57 6.18 2.63
N LEU A 106 -9.31 7.01 1.62
CA LEU A 106 -10.25 8.04 1.15
C LEU A 106 -11.10 7.48 0.01
N PRO A 107 -12.44 7.53 0.09
CA PRO A 107 -13.31 7.21 -1.04
C PRO A 107 -13.18 8.27 -2.16
N PRO A 108 -13.69 8.00 -3.36
CA PRO A 108 -13.72 8.97 -4.45
C PRO A 108 -14.47 10.26 -4.06
N GLY A 109 -13.88 11.42 -4.34
CA GLY A 109 -14.48 12.73 -4.08
C GLY A 109 -14.36 13.24 -2.64
N GLU A 110 -13.66 12.51 -1.77
CA GLU A 110 -13.32 12.89 -0.38
C GLU A 110 -11.81 13.05 -0.23
#